data_AF-A0A1T5CMP6-F1
#
_entry.id   AF-A0A1T5CMP6-F1
#
_cell.length_a   1.000
_cell.length_b   1.000
_cell.length_c   1.000
_cell.angle_alpha   90.00
_cell.angle_beta   90.00
_cell.angle_gamma   90.00
#
_symmetry.space_group_name_H-M   'P 1'
#
loop_
_entity.id
_entity.type
_entity.pdbx_description
1 polymer ?
#
loop_
_entity_poly.entity_id
_entity_poly.type
_entity_poly.pdbx_seq_one_letter_code
_entity_poly.pdbx_strand_id
1 'polypeptide(L)'
;MKNYFLIDYLTINIKNVVPTEMISFFCNVVRNNDVKIDNFIHFETGAIAGYNNSYRFLGEKFITFSYHTDFPEYGLTINISGQGCNFLKSSDFVDYISFLKNNGYDYNVTRCDIAYDDFNKIIPINQMIESVKNYIDNGTSVSTKIMRSSVTFYYGSFNNISYTNFKFGSRYSTGGLRLYDKRAEQKCKDLDYWYRLELELRKEKAHAFMNLYLTHYNNFSDLYVTILNSILRFIDDSDEGTHKSRSKNSGWYTDFLAKLGNTSLKSTFKN
;
A
#
# COMPACT_ATOMS: atom_id res chain seq x y z
N MET A 1 -15.51 11.84 -9.69
CA MET A 1 -14.74 10.61 -10.06
C MET A 1 -15.22 9.46 -9.19
N LYS A 2 -15.04 8.20 -9.60
CA LYS A 2 -15.38 7.05 -8.74
C LYS A 2 -14.23 6.80 -7.77
N ASN A 3 -14.55 6.57 -6.50
CA ASN A 3 -13.57 6.12 -5.51
C ASN A 3 -13.15 4.68 -5.80
N TYR A 4 -11.91 4.33 -5.48
CA TYR A 4 -11.40 2.99 -5.72
C TYR A 4 -10.25 2.63 -4.78
N PHE A 5 -10.03 1.33 -4.60
CA PHE A 5 -8.81 0.81 -4.01
C PHE A 5 -7.74 0.54 -5.06
N LEU A 6 -6.46 0.60 -4.69
CA LEU A 6 -5.34 0.16 -5.52
C LEU A 6 -4.17 -0.33 -4.67
N ILE A 7 -3.33 -1.17 -5.25
CA ILE A 7 -1.96 -1.41 -4.76
C ILE A 7 -1.09 -0.25 -5.25
N ASP A 8 -0.37 0.42 -4.34
CA ASP A 8 0.45 1.61 -4.60
C ASP A 8 1.95 1.39 -4.35
N TYR A 9 2.33 0.21 -3.86
CA TYR A 9 3.72 -0.23 -3.78
C TYR A 9 3.74 -1.75 -3.58
N LEU A 10 4.67 -2.45 -4.21
CA LEU A 10 4.82 -3.90 -4.03
C LEU A 10 6.29 -4.32 -4.01
N THR A 11 6.66 -5.15 -3.04
CA THR A 11 7.95 -5.84 -3.01
C THR A 11 7.74 -7.32 -2.75
N ILE A 12 8.32 -8.17 -3.59
CA ILE A 12 8.28 -9.63 -3.50
C ILE A 12 9.71 -10.14 -3.49
N ASN A 13 10.05 -11.02 -2.55
CA ASN A 13 11.29 -11.79 -2.57
C ASN A 13 10.96 -13.23 -2.94
N ILE A 14 11.71 -13.83 -3.86
CA ILE A 14 11.51 -15.19 -4.36
C ILE A 14 12.83 -15.95 -4.22
N LYS A 15 12.80 -17.14 -3.64
CA LYS A 15 14.00 -17.97 -3.39
C LYS A 15 14.25 -18.94 -4.52
N ASN A 16 15.53 -19.26 -4.76
CA ASN A 16 15.96 -20.33 -5.66
C ASN A 16 15.41 -20.22 -7.09
N VAL A 17 15.44 -19.02 -7.66
CA VAL A 17 14.94 -18.74 -9.02
C VAL A 17 15.98 -18.03 -9.89
N VAL A 18 15.87 -18.22 -11.20
CA VAL A 18 16.67 -17.51 -12.19
C VAL A 18 16.00 -16.17 -12.54
N PRO A 19 16.70 -15.02 -12.43
CA PRO A 19 16.09 -13.70 -12.66
C PRO A 19 15.40 -13.56 -14.03
N THR A 20 16.03 -14.03 -15.11
CA THR A 20 15.53 -13.91 -16.49
C THR A 20 14.29 -14.76 -16.74
N GLU A 21 14.18 -15.93 -16.12
CA GLU A 21 12.96 -16.76 -16.16
C GLU A 21 11.80 -16.04 -15.47
N MET A 22 12.05 -15.47 -14.28
CA MET A 22 11.01 -14.73 -13.55
C MET A 22 10.56 -13.46 -14.28
N ILE A 23 11.47 -12.77 -14.96
CA ILE A 23 11.11 -11.64 -15.84
C ILE A 23 10.22 -12.13 -16.99
N SER A 24 10.55 -13.27 -17.60
CA SER A 24 9.76 -13.85 -18.68
C SER A 24 8.34 -14.19 -18.21
N PHE A 25 8.20 -14.83 -17.05
CA PHE A 25 6.89 -15.11 -16.46
C PHE A 25 6.12 -13.85 -16.10
N PHE A 26 6.81 -12.83 -15.55
CA PHE A 26 6.18 -11.55 -15.26
C PHE A 26 5.62 -10.89 -16.52
N CYS A 27 6.39 -10.85 -17.61
CA CYS A 27 5.93 -10.32 -18.90
C CYS A 27 4.72 -11.09 -19.46
N ASN A 28 4.67 -12.41 -19.26
CA ASN A 28 3.56 -13.24 -19.74
C ASN A 28 2.25 -13.05 -18.94
N VAL A 29 2.36 -12.69 -17.66
CA VAL A 29 1.19 -12.53 -16.76
C VAL A 29 0.66 -11.09 -16.80
N VAL A 30 1.53 -10.11 -16.97
CA VAL A 30 1.17 -8.70 -16.99
C VAL A 30 0.46 -8.33 -18.30
N ARG A 31 -0.68 -7.65 -18.20
CA ARG A 31 -1.51 -7.30 -19.38
C ARG A 31 -0.98 -6.10 -20.18
N ASN A 32 -0.05 -5.33 -19.62
CA ASN A 32 0.50 -4.17 -20.32
C ASN A 32 1.50 -4.64 -21.39
N ASN A 33 1.15 -4.47 -22.66
CA ASN A 33 1.95 -4.93 -23.81
C ASN A 33 3.35 -4.33 -23.88
N ASP A 34 3.62 -3.21 -23.21
CA ASP A 34 4.96 -2.63 -23.17
C ASP A 34 5.90 -3.39 -22.21
N VAL A 35 5.36 -4.24 -21.33
CA VAL A 35 6.14 -5.09 -20.43
C VAL A 35 6.63 -6.33 -21.18
N LYS A 36 7.76 -6.17 -21.85
CA LYS A 36 8.44 -7.19 -22.66
C LYS A 36 9.84 -7.40 -22.13
N ILE A 37 10.40 -8.60 -22.32
CA ILE A 37 11.76 -8.95 -21.89
C ILE A 37 12.78 -7.95 -22.43
N ASP A 38 12.68 -7.55 -23.70
CA ASP A 38 13.61 -6.62 -24.36
C ASP A 38 13.65 -5.22 -23.72
N ASN A 39 12.61 -4.86 -22.97
CA ASN A 39 12.54 -3.60 -22.25
C ASN A 39 13.17 -3.68 -20.84
N PHE A 40 13.70 -4.83 -20.42
CA PHE A 40 14.44 -4.98 -19.18
C PHE A 40 15.95 -4.90 -19.42
N ILE A 41 16.56 -3.82 -18.91
CA ILE A 41 17.99 -3.57 -19.07
C ILE A 41 18.73 -4.07 -17.83
N HIS A 42 19.80 -4.84 -18.03
CA HIS A 42 20.66 -5.33 -16.95
C HIS A 42 21.64 -4.25 -16.46
N PHE A 43 21.89 -4.25 -15.16
CA PHE A 43 22.87 -3.40 -14.50
C PHE A 43 23.65 -4.23 -13.47
N GLU A 44 24.97 -4.07 -13.46
CA GLU A 44 25.88 -4.55 -12.40
C GLU A 44 25.81 -3.67 -11.14
N THR A 45 24.61 -3.20 -10.82
CA THR A 45 24.28 -2.52 -9.56
C THR A 45 22.88 -2.92 -9.12
N GLY A 46 22.69 -3.16 -7.82
CA GLY A 46 21.36 -3.39 -7.27
C GLY A 46 20.50 -2.13 -7.34
N ALA A 47 19.20 -2.29 -7.63
CA ALA A 47 18.23 -1.21 -7.47
C ALA A 47 17.77 -1.06 -6.01
N ILE A 48 18.00 -2.09 -5.20
CA ILE A 48 17.62 -2.20 -3.78
C ILE A 48 18.89 -2.48 -2.97
N ALA A 49 18.99 -1.88 -1.78
CA ALA A 49 20.10 -2.12 -0.87
C ALA A 49 20.25 -3.62 -0.53
N GLY A 50 21.49 -4.09 -0.50
CA GLY A 50 21.82 -5.50 -0.26
C GLY A 50 21.90 -6.38 -1.50
N TYR A 51 21.63 -5.83 -2.70
CA TYR A 51 21.79 -6.53 -3.98
C TYR A 51 22.87 -5.85 -4.83
N ASN A 52 23.58 -6.63 -5.64
CA ASN A 52 24.67 -6.13 -6.48
C ASN A 52 24.32 -6.16 -7.98
N ASN A 53 23.24 -6.81 -8.39
CA ASN A 53 22.75 -6.85 -9.76
C ASN A 53 21.27 -6.48 -9.84
N SER A 54 20.84 -5.91 -10.96
CA SER A 54 19.42 -5.72 -11.24
C SER A 54 19.06 -5.71 -12.72
N TYR A 55 17.84 -6.12 -13.04
CA TYR A 55 17.16 -5.76 -14.27
C TYR A 55 16.15 -4.65 -13.98
N ARG A 56 16.09 -3.65 -14.86
CA ARG A 56 15.28 -2.45 -14.70
C ARG A 56 14.45 -2.21 -15.95
N PHE A 57 13.14 -2.09 -15.78
CA PHE A 57 12.25 -1.81 -16.90
C PHE A 57 12.53 -0.41 -17.46
N LEU A 58 12.80 -0.33 -18.75
CA LEU A 58 13.25 0.87 -19.47
C LEU A 58 14.50 1.54 -18.85
N GLY A 59 15.31 0.78 -18.13
CA GLY A 59 16.48 1.31 -17.40
C GLY A 59 16.13 2.03 -16.09
N GLU A 60 14.86 2.13 -15.73
CA GLU A 60 14.35 2.94 -14.63
C GLU A 60 14.06 2.12 -13.36
N LYS A 61 14.02 2.78 -12.20
CA LYS A 61 13.86 2.12 -10.90
C LYS A 61 12.41 1.86 -10.46
N PHE A 62 11.43 1.98 -11.37
CA PHE A 62 10.02 1.86 -11.00
C PHE A 62 9.47 0.43 -11.07
N ILE A 63 10.07 -0.46 -11.88
CA ILE A 63 9.88 -1.92 -11.88
C ILE A 63 11.28 -2.54 -11.98
N THR A 64 11.71 -3.25 -10.95
CA THR A 64 13.08 -3.78 -10.87
C THR A 64 13.12 -5.19 -10.33
N PHE A 65 14.07 -5.98 -10.82
CA PHE A 65 14.37 -7.35 -10.41
C PHE A 65 15.82 -7.37 -9.92
N SER A 66 16.05 -7.31 -8.60
CA SER A 66 17.39 -7.23 -8.00
C SER A 66 17.81 -8.58 -7.40
N TYR A 67 19.05 -8.98 -7.60
CA TYR A 67 19.62 -10.23 -7.08
C TYR A 67 21.09 -10.04 -6.71
N HIS A 68 21.64 -10.98 -5.93
CA HIS A 68 23.04 -10.97 -5.51
C HIS A 68 23.75 -12.18 -6.13
N THR A 69 24.87 -11.95 -6.83
CA THR A 69 25.64 -13.05 -7.46
C THR A 69 26.35 -13.90 -6.43
N ASP A 70 26.91 -13.27 -5.40
CA ASP A 70 27.76 -13.95 -4.42
C ASP A 70 26.99 -14.52 -3.22
N PHE A 71 25.71 -14.14 -3.07
CA PHE A 71 24.82 -14.56 -1.98
C PHE A 71 23.46 -14.99 -2.58
N PRO A 72 23.43 -16.09 -3.35
CA PRO A 72 22.21 -16.55 -4.02
C PRO A 72 21.05 -16.84 -3.06
N GLU A 73 21.33 -17.11 -1.78
CA GLU A 73 20.33 -17.29 -0.72
C GLU A 73 19.48 -16.05 -0.44
N TYR A 74 19.94 -14.85 -0.85
CA TYR A 74 19.13 -13.63 -0.79
C TYR A 74 17.93 -13.71 -1.74
N GLY A 75 18.06 -14.50 -2.81
CA GLY A 75 17.04 -14.70 -3.82
C GLY A 75 16.87 -13.49 -4.72
N LEU A 76 15.74 -13.47 -5.43
CA LEU A 76 15.34 -12.42 -6.34
C LEU A 76 14.34 -11.49 -5.65
N THR A 77 14.63 -10.19 -5.61
CA THR A 77 13.68 -9.18 -5.14
C THR A 77 13.11 -8.38 -6.29
N ILE A 78 11.80 -8.49 -6.46
CA ILE A 78 11.00 -7.68 -7.37
C ILE A 78 10.48 -6.48 -6.58
N ASN A 79 10.74 -5.28 -7.07
CA ASN A 79 10.24 -4.04 -6.47
C ASN A 79 9.53 -3.20 -7.51
N ILE A 80 8.28 -2.88 -7.21
CA ILE A 80 7.38 -2.08 -8.03
C ILE A 80 6.97 -0.87 -7.18
N SER A 81 7.49 0.29 -7.55
CA SER A 81 7.21 1.55 -6.86
C SER A 81 5.80 2.06 -7.16
N GLY A 82 5.36 3.15 -6.52
CA GLY A 82 4.07 3.79 -6.85
C GLY A 82 3.97 4.23 -8.32
N GLN A 83 5.08 4.65 -8.94
CA GLN A 83 5.09 4.90 -10.39
C GLN A 83 4.88 3.62 -11.20
N GLY A 84 5.46 2.50 -10.78
CA GLY A 84 5.22 1.19 -11.40
C GLY A 84 3.80 0.68 -11.18
N CYS A 85 3.22 0.95 -10.01
CA CYS A 85 1.81 0.68 -9.73
C CYS A 85 0.83 1.58 -10.48
N ASN A 86 1.27 2.75 -10.95
CA ASN A 86 0.49 3.56 -11.89
C ASN A 86 0.61 3.04 -13.34
N PHE A 87 1.75 2.45 -13.69
CA PHE A 87 2.01 1.88 -15.00
C PHE A 87 1.35 0.49 -15.20
N LEU A 88 1.24 -0.28 -14.12
CA LEU A 88 0.63 -1.61 -14.07
C LEU A 88 -0.70 -1.59 -13.32
N LYS A 89 -1.49 -2.65 -13.44
CA LYS A 89 -2.76 -2.76 -12.72
C LYS A 89 -2.58 -3.59 -11.46
N SER A 90 -3.39 -3.32 -10.44
CA SER A 90 -3.42 -4.15 -9.23
C SER A 90 -3.77 -5.61 -9.55
N SER A 91 -4.56 -5.86 -10.60
CA SER A 91 -4.84 -7.22 -11.07
C SER A 91 -3.60 -7.94 -11.61
N ASP A 92 -2.67 -7.23 -12.27
CA ASP A 92 -1.44 -7.85 -12.78
C ASP A 92 -0.57 -8.37 -11.62
N PHE A 93 -0.55 -7.65 -10.50
CA PHE A 93 0.14 -8.10 -9.28
C PHE A 93 -0.53 -9.32 -8.65
N VAL A 94 -1.87 -9.30 -8.58
CA VAL A 94 -2.67 -10.41 -8.07
C VAL A 94 -2.44 -11.66 -8.91
N ASP A 95 -2.45 -11.54 -10.23
CA ASP A 95 -2.23 -12.66 -11.15
C ASP A 95 -0.80 -13.20 -11.03
N TYR A 96 0.19 -12.31 -10.92
CA TYR A 96 1.58 -12.74 -10.77
C TYR A 96 1.83 -13.47 -9.44
N ILE A 97 1.30 -12.95 -8.32
CA ILE A 97 1.41 -13.65 -7.03
C ILE A 97 0.60 -14.96 -7.05
N SER A 98 -0.55 -15.00 -7.71
CA SER A 98 -1.31 -16.23 -7.93
C SER A 98 -0.51 -17.26 -8.73
N PHE A 99 0.19 -16.83 -9.77
CA PHE A 99 1.11 -17.67 -10.53
C PHE A 99 2.22 -18.24 -9.63
N LEU A 100 2.88 -17.41 -8.82
CA LEU A 100 3.92 -17.87 -7.89
C LEU A 100 3.38 -18.95 -6.93
N LYS A 101 2.22 -18.68 -6.34
CA LYS A 101 1.55 -19.59 -5.40
C LYS A 101 1.16 -20.91 -6.05
N ASN A 102 0.51 -20.87 -7.21
CA ASN A 102 -0.03 -22.05 -7.87
C ASN A 102 1.07 -22.96 -8.42
N ASN A 103 2.26 -22.42 -8.70
CA ASN A 103 3.43 -23.18 -9.13
C ASN A 103 4.38 -23.55 -7.98
N GLY A 104 4.00 -23.30 -6.72
CA GLY A 104 4.76 -23.75 -5.55
C GLY A 104 6.09 -23.02 -5.32
N TYR A 105 6.24 -21.80 -5.85
CA TYR A 105 7.43 -20.99 -5.59
C TYR A 105 7.52 -20.60 -4.10
N ASP A 106 8.73 -20.59 -3.55
CA ASP A 106 9.00 -20.01 -2.22
C ASP A 106 9.15 -18.49 -2.37
N TYR A 107 8.12 -17.75 -1.97
CA TYR A 107 8.09 -16.30 -2.06
C TYR A 107 7.53 -15.64 -0.80
N ASN A 108 7.99 -14.41 -0.57
CA ASN A 108 7.52 -13.55 0.50
C ASN A 108 7.15 -12.18 -0.08
N VAL A 109 5.92 -11.71 0.18
CA VAL A 109 5.56 -10.33 -0.12
C VAL A 109 6.05 -9.49 1.05
N THR A 110 7.16 -8.79 0.87
CA THR A 110 7.86 -8.07 1.95
C THR A 110 7.35 -6.66 2.14
N ARG A 111 6.66 -6.09 1.13
CA ARG A 111 5.93 -4.83 1.24
C ARG A 111 4.73 -4.82 0.30
N CYS A 112 3.61 -4.30 0.77
CA CYS A 112 2.42 -4.05 -0.02
C CYS A 112 1.73 -2.81 0.54
N ASP A 113 1.73 -1.72 -0.21
CA ASP A 113 1.00 -0.51 0.19
C ASP A 113 -0.36 -0.53 -0.53
N ILE A 114 -1.46 -0.46 0.24
CA ILE A 114 -2.83 -0.44 -0.30
C ILE A 114 -3.42 0.94 -0.07
N ALA A 115 -3.89 1.57 -1.13
CA ALA A 115 -4.48 2.90 -1.10
C ALA A 115 -5.98 2.86 -1.37
N TYR A 116 -6.71 3.78 -0.75
CA TYR A 116 -8.07 4.19 -1.07
C TYR A 116 -8.04 5.63 -1.58
N ASP A 117 -8.37 5.82 -2.85
CA ASP A 117 -8.52 7.15 -3.45
C ASP A 117 -9.96 7.65 -3.28
N ASP A 118 -10.10 8.79 -2.61
CA ASP A 118 -11.36 9.46 -2.37
C ASP A 118 -11.47 10.76 -3.15
N PHE A 119 -12.44 10.81 -4.04
CA PHE A 119 -12.83 11.98 -4.81
C PHE A 119 -14.17 12.57 -4.36
N ASN A 120 -14.86 11.89 -3.44
CA ASN A 120 -16.26 12.14 -3.09
C ASN A 120 -16.46 12.44 -1.60
N LYS A 121 -15.38 12.79 -0.88
CA LYS A 121 -15.40 13.17 0.54
C LYS A 121 -15.95 12.08 1.47
N ILE A 122 -15.64 10.82 1.15
CA ILE A 122 -15.91 9.67 2.01
C ILE A 122 -14.98 9.64 3.21
N ILE A 123 -13.71 10.02 3.05
CA ILE A 123 -12.74 10.07 4.14
C ILE A 123 -13.10 11.26 5.06
N PRO A 124 -13.38 11.01 6.35
CA PRO A 124 -13.70 12.05 7.34
C PRO A 124 -12.41 12.74 7.84
N ILE A 125 -11.78 13.52 6.95
CA ILE A 125 -10.44 14.09 7.14
C ILE A 125 -10.33 14.88 8.44
N ASN A 126 -11.29 15.78 8.71
CA ASN A 126 -11.25 16.64 9.88
C ASN A 126 -11.32 15.84 11.18
N GLN A 127 -12.25 14.88 11.25
CA GLN A 127 -12.41 13.99 12.41
C GLN A 127 -11.17 13.13 12.64
N MET A 128 -10.57 12.62 11.56
CA MET A 128 -9.31 11.88 11.66
C MET A 128 -8.20 12.78 12.19
N ILE A 129 -7.99 13.96 11.62
CA ILE A 129 -6.93 14.89 12.07
C ILE A 129 -7.10 15.25 13.53
N GLU A 130 -8.30 15.63 13.96
CA GLU A 130 -8.60 16.00 15.34
C GLU A 130 -8.34 14.84 16.30
N SER A 131 -8.85 13.64 15.98
CA SER A 131 -8.63 12.44 16.79
C SER A 131 -7.15 12.08 16.90
N VAL A 132 -6.37 12.29 15.83
CA VAL A 132 -4.93 12.03 15.81
C VAL A 132 -4.17 13.06 16.65
N LYS A 133 -4.59 14.33 16.63
CA LYS A 133 -4.03 15.37 17.50
C LYS A 133 -4.27 15.03 18.98
N ASN A 134 -5.51 14.69 19.34
CA ASN A 134 -5.83 14.21 20.69
C ASN A 134 -4.95 13.02 21.09
N TYR A 135 -4.81 12.04 20.19
CA TYR A 135 -3.93 10.90 20.44
C TYR A 135 -2.47 11.28 20.71
N ILE A 136 -1.91 12.27 20.01
CA ILE A 136 -0.55 12.74 20.27
C ILE A 136 -0.48 13.43 21.64
N ASP A 137 -1.39 14.37 21.89
CA ASP A 137 -1.35 15.29 23.02
C ASP A 137 -1.59 14.56 24.35
N ASN A 138 -2.63 13.75 24.42
CA ASN A 138 -3.08 13.11 25.66
C ASN A 138 -3.32 11.60 25.53
N GLY A 139 -3.14 11.04 24.34
CA GLY A 139 -3.26 9.60 24.10
C GLY A 139 -4.67 9.14 23.80
N THR A 140 -5.68 10.00 23.73
CA THR A 140 -7.08 9.60 23.58
C THR A 140 -7.51 9.48 22.11
N SER A 141 -8.77 9.13 21.86
CA SER A 141 -9.48 9.08 20.56
C SER A 141 -8.97 8.06 19.54
N VAL A 142 -7.84 7.41 19.80
CA VAL A 142 -7.22 6.39 18.93
C VAL A 142 -6.76 5.18 19.73
N SER A 143 -7.16 4.00 19.27
CA SER A 143 -6.68 2.70 19.74
C SER A 143 -5.70 2.11 18.72
N THR A 144 -4.41 2.07 19.05
CA THR A 144 -3.36 1.54 18.17
C THR A 144 -2.17 1.02 18.98
N LYS A 145 -1.38 0.13 18.37
CA LYS A 145 -0.06 -0.30 18.87
C LYS A 145 1.08 0.59 18.39
N ILE A 146 0.83 1.50 17.45
CA ILE A 146 1.83 2.45 16.95
C ILE A 146 2.12 3.46 18.05
N MET A 147 3.39 3.78 18.28
CA MET A 147 3.77 4.79 19.29
C MET A 147 3.41 6.20 18.82
N ARG A 148 3.00 7.07 19.76
CA ARG A 148 2.72 8.50 19.52
C ARG A 148 3.88 9.23 18.83
N SER A 149 5.11 8.94 19.22
CA SER A 149 6.33 9.52 18.62
C SER A 149 6.56 9.11 17.15
N SER A 150 5.81 8.14 16.65
CA SER A 150 5.82 7.70 15.25
C SER A 150 4.66 8.29 14.45
N VAL A 151 4.06 9.38 14.92
CA VAL A 151 3.03 10.13 14.20
C VAL A 151 3.62 11.46 13.72
N THR A 152 3.40 11.80 12.46
CA THR A 152 3.91 13.04 11.87
C THR A 152 2.80 13.75 11.09
N PHE A 153 2.60 15.03 11.38
CA PHE A 153 1.77 15.92 10.58
C PHE A 153 2.61 16.71 9.59
N TYR A 154 2.03 17.01 8.44
CA TYR A 154 2.59 17.93 7.47
C TYR A 154 1.47 18.74 6.83
N TYR A 155 1.77 20.01 6.61
CA TYR A 155 0.81 21.02 6.18
C TYR A 155 1.29 21.62 4.87
N GLY A 156 0.36 22.08 4.06
CA GLY A 156 0.69 22.79 2.84
C GLY A 156 -0.54 23.36 2.17
N SER A 157 -0.32 23.94 1.00
CA SER A 157 -1.39 24.40 0.13
C SER A 157 -1.05 24.09 -1.31
N PHE A 158 -2.08 23.75 -2.09
CA PHE A 158 -1.97 23.56 -3.52
C PHE A 158 -3.19 24.14 -4.21
N ASN A 159 -2.96 24.95 -5.24
CA ASN A 159 -4.00 25.71 -5.94
C ASN A 159 -4.90 26.50 -4.98
N ASN A 160 -4.29 27.23 -4.04
CA ASN A 160 -4.98 28.01 -2.99
C ASN A 160 -5.88 27.21 -2.03
N ILE A 161 -5.78 25.88 -2.03
CA ILE A 161 -6.50 25.01 -1.10
C ILE A 161 -5.49 24.43 -0.11
N SER A 162 -5.66 24.77 1.17
CA SER A 162 -4.85 24.24 2.26
C SER A 162 -5.21 22.78 2.56
N TYR A 163 -4.21 22.00 2.93
CA TYR A 163 -4.37 20.61 3.34
C TYR A 163 -3.56 20.29 4.59
N THR A 164 -4.03 19.29 5.33
CA THR A 164 -3.34 18.71 6.46
C THR A 164 -3.26 17.21 6.24
N ASN A 165 -2.05 16.70 6.31
CA ASN A 165 -1.76 15.31 6.06
C ASN A 165 -1.12 14.71 7.33
N PHE A 166 -1.26 13.41 7.50
CA PHE A 166 -0.57 12.70 8.58
C PHE A 166 0.00 11.37 8.13
N LYS A 167 0.99 10.90 8.89
CA LYS A 167 1.53 9.55 8.82
C LYS A 167 1.56 8.93 10.21
N PHE A 168 1.04 7.72 10.33
CA PHE A 168 1.21 6.80 11.46
C PHE A 168 2.22 5.72 11.12
N GLY A 169 3.16 5.52 12.03
CA GLY A 169 4.14 4.43 11.96
C GLY A 169 5.47 4.89 11.41
N SER A 170 6.51 4.17 11.81
CA SER A 170 7.87 4.40 11.34
C SER A 170 8.18 3.49 10.14
N ARG A 171 9.33 3.74 9.48
CA ARG A 171 9.82 2.84 8.41
C ARG A 171 10.10 1.41 8.89
N TYR A 172 10.20 1.20 10.20
CA TYR A 172 10.51 -0.09 10.82
C TYR A 172 9.27 -0.87 11.25
N SER A 173 8.08 -0.25 11.28
CA SER A 173 6.85 -0.94 11.67
C SER A 173 6.33 -1.84 10.55
N THR A 174 5.67 -2.93 10.94
CA THR A 174 5.08 -3.90 10.00
C THR A 174 3.76 -3.40 9.38
N GLY A 175 3.18 -2.33 9.96
CA GLY A 175 2.03 -1.62 9.43
C GLY A 175 2.14 -0.12 9.73
N GLY A 176 1.64 0.71 8.82
CA GLY A 176 1.47 2.14 8.98
C GLY A 176 0.24 2.64 8.24
N LEU A 177 -0.13 3.90 8.47
CA LEU A 177 -1.27 4.54 7.82
C LEU A 177 -0.89 5.96 7.38
N ARG A 178 -1.22 6.35 6.15
CA ARG A 178 -1.02 7.70 5.64
C ARG A 178 -2.33 8.29 5.18
N LEU A 179 -2.60 9.53 5.54
CA LEU A 179 -3.67 10.35 4.98
C LEU A 179 -3.05 11.57 4.32
N TYR A 180 -3.35 11.82 3.05
CA TYR A 180 -2.81 12.99 2.35
C TYR A 180 -3.64 13.48 1.17
N ASP A 181 -3.53 14.78 0.87
CA ASP A 181 -4.02 15.40 -0.37
C ASP A 181 -3.20 14.86 -1.56
N LYS A 182 -3.76 13.89 -2.27
CA LYS A 182 -3.13 13.21 -3.42
C LYS A 182 -3.10 14.09 -4.65
N ARG A 183 -4.05 15.03 -4.77
CA ARG A 183 -4.04 16.04 -5.83
C ARG A 183 -2.81 16.94 -5.71
N ALA A 184 -2.50 17.43 -4.50
CA ALA A 184 -1.31 18.24 -4.27
C ALA A 184 -0.03 17.46 -4.58
N GLU A 185 0.04 16.19 -4.20
CA GLU A 185 1.19 15.32 -4.48
C GLU A 185 1.40 15.09 -5.98
N GLN A 186 0.31 14.85 -6.73
CA GLN A 186 0.35 14.67 -8.18
C GLN A 186 0.35 15.99 -8.97
N LYS A 187 0.33 17.14 -8.28
CA LYS A 187 0.20 18.49 -8.86
C LYS A 187 -1.01 18.61 -9.82
N CYS A 188 -2.10 17.91 -9.52
CA CYS A 188 -3.29 17.84 -10.37
C CYS A 188 -4.15 19.11 -10.20
N LYS A 189 -4.15 20.00 -11.19
CA LYS A 189 -4.89 21.28 -11.11
C LYS A 189 -6.37 21.16 -11.45
N ASP A 190 -6.77 20.08 -12.13
CA ASP A 190 -8.12 19.90 -12.66
C ASP A 190 -9.13 19.39 -11.62
N LEU A 191 -8.69 19.17 -10.39
CA LEU A 191 -9.52 18.71 -9.29
C LEU A 191 -9.43 19.65 -8.10
N ASP A 192 -10.55 19.80 -7.39
CA ASP A 192 -10.59 20.55 -6.13
C ASP A 192 -10.44 19.64 -4.91
N TYR A 193 -10.63 18.33 -5.10
CA TYR A 193 -10.58 17.35 -4.01
C TYR A 193 -10.07 15.98 -4.51
N TRP A 194 -9.03 15.49 -3.88
CA TRP A 194 -8.57 14.10 -3.98
C TRP A 194 -7.70 13.79 -2.78
N TYR A 195 -8.25 13.03 -1.82
CA TYR A 195 -7.48 12.51 -0.70
C TYR A 195 -7.22 11.03 -0.86
N ARG A 196 -6.09 10.58 -0.33
CA ARG A 196 -5.74 9.17 -0.26
C ARG A 196 -5.52 8.76 1.18
N LEU A 197 -6.15 7.65 1.55
CA LEU A 197 -5.85 6.90 2.76
C LEU A 197 -5.09 5.63 2.37
N GLU A 198 -3.91 5.41 2.94
CA GLU A 198 -3.00 4.35 2.50
C GLU A 198 -2.48 3.54 3.67
N LEU A 199 -2.63 2.22 3.60
CA LEU A 199 -2.03 1.25 4.51
C LEU A 199 -0.67 0.82 3.98
N GLU A 200 0.40 1.10 4.73
CA GLU A 200 1.76 0.64 4.41
C GLU A 200 2.04 -0.68 5.13
N LEU A 201 1.90 -1.82 4.45
CA LEU A 201 2.14 -3.14 5.04
C LEU A 201 3.54 -3.64 4.72
N ARG A 202 4.22 -4.21 5.69
CA ARG A 202 5.58 -4.76 5.56
C ARG A 202 5.68 -6.14 6.20
N LYS A 203 6.67 -6.91 5.75
CA LYS A 203 7.02 -8.24 6.27
C LYS A 203 5.79 -9.17 6.33
N GLU A 204 5.54 -9.80 7.47
CA GLU A 204 4.49 -10.78 7.66
C GLU A 204 3.09 -10.22 7.38
N LYS A 205 2.84 -8.93 7.63
CA LYS A 205 1.53 -8.31 7.34
C LYS A 205 1.27 -8.16 5.85
N ALA A 206 2.29 -7.83 5.07
CA ALA A 206 2.16 -7.70 3.62
C ALA A 206 1.90 -9.07 2.97
N HIS A 207 2.65 -10.10 3.38
CA HIS A 207 2.43 -11.46 2.92
C HIS A 207 1.08 -12.02 3.36
N ALA A 208 0.68 -11.82 4.62
CA ALA A 208 -0.63 -12.24 5.11
C ALA A 208 -1.77 -11.56 4.35
N PHE A 209 -1.67 -10.26 4.08
CA PHE A 209 -2.68 -9.55 3.29
C PHE A 209 -2.88 -10.20 1.92
N MET A 210 -1.80 -10.39 1.16
CA MET A 210 -1.90 -10.97 -0.19
C MET A 210 -2.41 -12.41 -0.15
N ASN A 211 -1.95 -13.22 0.81
CA ASN A 211 -2.44 -14.60 0.94
C ASN A 211 -3.93 -14.64 1.28
N LEU A 212 -4.39 -13.86 2.26
CA LEU A 212 -5.80 -13.77 2.65
C LEU A 212 -6.66 -13.30 1.47
N TYR A 213 -6.19 -12.31 0.72
CA TYR A 213 -6.87 -11.86 -0.49
C TYR A 213 -7.02 -12.99 -1.51
N LEU A 214 -5.96 -13.76 -1.75
CA LEU A 214 -5.98 -14.85 -2.71
C LEU A 214 -6.74 -16.11 -2.26
N THR A 215 -7.05 -16.29 -0.97
CA THR A 215 -7.69 -17.51 -0.45
C THR A 215 -9.09 -17.32 0.11
N HIS A 216 -9.37 -16.17 0.73
CA HIS A 216 -10.55 -15.99 1.58
C HIS A 216 -11.40 -14.78 1.19
N TYR A 217 -10.83 -13.79 0.50
CA TYR A 217 -11.54 -12.57 0.17
C TYR A 217 -11.70 -12.40 -1.33
N ASN A 218 -12.94 -12.30 -1.79
CA ASN A 218 -13.22 -11.91 -3.17
C ASN A 218 -13.22 -10.38 -3.34
N ASN A 219 -13.11 -9.63 -2.24
CA ASN A 219 -13.23 -8.18 -2.21
C ASN A 219 -12.09 -7.53 -1.40
N PHE A 220 -11.38 -6.60 -2.04
CA PHE A 220 -10.30 -5.84 -1.43
C PHE A 220 -10.78 -4.93 -0.29
N SER A 221 -12.01 -4.39 -0.36
CA SER A 221 -12.51 -3.45 0.65
C SER A 221 -12.65 -4.09 2.02
N ASP A 222 -13.16 -5.32 2.08
CA ASP A 222 -13.47 -6.00 3.35
C ASP A 222 -12.18 -6.37 4.07
N LEU A 223 -11.18 -6.86 3.31
CA LEU A 223 -9.86 -7.11 3.84
C LEU A 223 -9.16 -5.81 4.26
N TYR A 224 -9.28 -4.73 3.46
CA TYR A 224 -8.72 -3.43 3.81
C TYR A 224 -9.30 -2.90 5.13
N VAL A 225 -10.63 -2.92 5.29
CA VAL A 225 -11.33 -2.51 6.53
C VAL A 225 -10.86 -3.36 7.72
N THR A 226 -10.74 -4.66 7.54
CA THR A 226 -10.28 -5.60 8.57
C THR A 226 -8.86 -5.25 9.02
N ILE A 227 -7.95 -5.02 8.07
CA ILE A 227 -6.55 -4.72 8.38
C ILE A 227 -6.39 -3.30 8.94
N LEU A 228 -7.14 -2.33 8.43
CA LEU A 228 -7.19 -0.98 9.00
C LEU A 228 -7.54 -1.04 10.49
N ASN A 229 -8.63 -1.74 10.84
CA ASN A 229 -9.04 -1.94 12.24
C ASN A 229 -8.01 -2.69 13.10
N SER A 230 -7.19 -3.56 12.49
CA SER A 230 -6.10 -4.25 13.20
C SER A 230 -4.90 -3.34 13.49
N ILE A 231 -4.71 -2.29 12.68
CA ILE A 231 -3.61 -1.32 12.81
C ILE A 231 -4.02 -0.21 13.76
N LEU A 232 -5.20 0.36 13.56
CA LEU A 232 -5.69 1.53 14.27
C LEU A 232 -7.22 1.58 14.21
N ARG A 233 -7.84 1.99 15.32
CA ARG A 233 -9.27 2.33 15.38
C ARG A 233 -9.43 3.70 15.99
N PHE A 234 -10.37 4.47 15.46
CA PHE A 234 -10.84 5.69 16.10
C PHE A 234 -11.97 5.33 17.06
N ILE A 235 -11.83 5.76 18.31
CA ILE A 235 -12.69 5.30 19.42
C ILE A 235 -13.34 6.50 20.11
N ASP A 236 -14.50 6.27 20.72
CA ASP A 236 -15.11 7.25 21.62
C ASP A 236 -14.42 7.17 23.00
N ASP A 237 -14.00 8.32 23.53
CA ASP A 237 -13.31 8.42 24.82
C ASP A 237 -14.27 8.43 26.02
N SER A 238 -15.56 8.24 25.79
CA SER A 238 -16.59 8.24 26.84
C SER A 238 -16.54 7.01 27.76
N ASP A 239 -15.77 5.98 27.41
CA ASP A 239 -15.65 4.75 28.21
C ASP A 239 -14.53 4.88 29.26
N GLU A 240 -14.71 5.80 30.22
CA GLU A 240 -13.79 5.99 31.36
C GLU A 240 -13.46 4.64 32.04
N GLY A 241 -12.17 4.38 32.25
CA GLY A 241 -11.69 3.17 32.95
C GLY A 241 -11.62 1.89 32.12
N THR A 242 -12.04 1.88 30.85
CA THR A 242 -11.82 0.73 29.96
C THR A 242 -10.48 0.80 29.24
N HIS A 243 -9.80 -0.34 29.10
CA HIS A 243 -8.65 -0.42 28.20
C HIS A 243 -9.09 -0.06 26.77
N LYS A 244 -8.37 0.84 26.09
CA LYS A 244 -8.67 1.30 24.72
C LYS A 244 -8.86 0.19 23.68
N SER A 245 -8.33 -1.01 23.94
CA SER A 245 -8.56 -2.18 23.10
C SER A 245 -10.01 -2.67 23.14
N ARG A 246 -10.77 -2.35 24.19
CA ARG A 246 -12.18 -2.68 24.43
C ARG A 246 -13.14 -1.56 24.08
N SER A 247 -12.65 -0.33 23.96
CA SER A 247 -13.47 0.82 23.56
C SER A 247 -14.11 0.59 22.20
N LYS A 248 -15.34 1.08 22.08
CA LYS A 248 -16.11 1.04 20.84
C LYS A 248 -15.51 2.00 19.81
N ASN A 249 -15.70 1.66 18.54
CA ASN A 249 -15.40 2.59 17.46
C ASN A 249 -16.29 3.83 17.60
N SER A 250 -15.75 5.00 17.27
CA SER A 250 -16.58 6.20 17.18
C SER A 250 -17.65 6.06 16.10
N GLY A 251 -18.76 6.77 16.25
CA GLY A 251 -19.88 6.72 15.30
C GLY A 251 -19.45 7.05 13.88
N TRP A 252 -18.73 8.18 13.70
CA TRP A 252 -18.24 8.61 12.39
C TRP A 252 -17.28 7.59 11.75
N TYR A 253 -16.48 6.89 12.56
CA TYR A 253 -15.55 5.90 12.06
C TYR A 253 -16.28 4.64 11.61
N THR A 254 -17.30 4.22 12.35
CA THR A 254 -18.18 3.12 11.95
C THR A 254 -18.87 3.42 10.62
N ASP A 255 -19.41 4.62 10.44
CA ASP A 255 -20.03 5.07 9.18
C ASP A 255 -19.03 5.11 8.02
N PHE A 256 -17.80 5.57 8.29
CA PHE A 256 -16.72 5.58 7.31
C PHE A 256 -16.37 4.17 6.84
N LEU A 257 -16.19 3.22 7.76
CA LEU A 257 -15.88 1.82 7.41
C LEU A 257 -17.00 1.18 6.59
N ALA A 258 -18.26 1.43 6.93
CA ALA A 258 -19.41 0.94 6.15
C ALA A 258 -19.41 1.48 4.71
N LYS A 259 -19.02 2.76 4.52
CA LYS A 259 -18.88 3.36 3.18
C LYS A 259 -17.71 2.77 2.39
N LEU A 260 -16.62 2.40 3.05
CA LEU A 260 -15.48 1.74 2.38
C LEU A 260 -15.84 0.34 1.85
N GLY A 261 -16.60 -0.45 2.61
CA GLY A 261 -16.96 -1.85 2.29
C GLY A 261 -17.67 -2.04 0.95
N ASN A 262 -18.22 -0.97 0.36
CA ASN A 262 -18.90 -1.01 -0.93
C ASN A 262 -18.03 -0.56 -2.13
N THR A 263 -16.74 -0.30 -1.92
CA THR A 263 -15.85 0.22 -2.98
C THR A 263 -15.02 -0.89 -3.62
N SER A 264 -15.05 -0.96 -4.95
CA SER A 264 -14.27 -1.94 -5.71
C SER A 264 -12.78 -1.58 -5.78
N LEU A 265 -11.92 -2.60 -5.93
CA LEU A 265 -10.57 -2.40 -6.48
C LEU A 265 -10.68 -1.68 -7.82
N LYS A 266 -9.69 -0.85 -8.14
CA LYS A 266 -9.55 -0.21 -9.44
C LYS A 266 -9.35 -1.28 -10.52
N SER A 267 -10.45 -1.81 -11.01
CA SER A 267 -10.48 -2.47 -12.31
C SER A 267 -10.38 -1.37 -13.36
N THR A 268 -9.42 -1.47 -14.26
CA THR A 268 -9.43 -0.63 -15.45
C THR A 268 -9.37 -1.53 -16.67
N PHE A 269 -10.52 -1.72 -17.30
CA PHE A 269 -10.62 -1.65 -18.74
C PHE A 269 -11.19 -0.26 -19.07
N LYS A 270 -10.41 0.61 -19.70
CA LYS A 270 -10.94 1.26 -20.89
C LYS A 270 -10.50 0.35 -22.03
N ASN A 271 -11.48 -0.16 -22.78
CA ASN A 271 -11.22 -0.59 -24.15
C ASN A 271 -10.59 0.58 -24.92
#